data_AF-V5BHN4-F1
#
_entry.id   AF-V5BHN4-F1
#
_cell.length_a   1.000
_cell.length_b   1.000
_cell.length_c   1.000
_cell.angle_alpha   90.00
_cell.angle_beta   90.00
_cell.angle_gamma   90.00
#
_symmetry.space_group_name_H-M   'P 1'
#
loop_
_entity.id
_entity.type
_entity.pdbx_description
1 polymer ?
#
loop_
_entity_poly.entity_id
_entity_poly.type
_entity_poly.pdbx_seq_one_letter_code
_entity_poly.pdbx_strand_id
1 'polypeptide(L)'
;MRLQRVRGASFKEEYKYAVFRRPRLEAAMRETVATRTLLAPKASTLADRITVVLDLDETLVYAREGPLYVRPGIEELFQFLEENCESVVWTAGMKQYAEAVVRLIDTNGSVHHTIYRDSTWFRGRSCRKDLTLLGRDTETTIVFENTPDCIRGFEQNGVLVADYEGGELEDHTLYTILGLLKDLVRRRNEEHITVPEYIRSSSLLDLRVVPTDDGDEMSCYCLNACFPELEGRKCTPVRIHKILCRIGDRRNIAVH
;
A
#
# COMPACT_ATOMS: atom_id res chain seq x y z
N MET A 1 6.24 -22.93 -8.56
CA MET A 1 5.23 -22.43 -7.61
C MET A 1 5.95 -22.05 -6.33
N ARG A 2 6.22 -20.76 -6.15
CA ARG A 2 6.83 -20.22 -4.93
C ARG A 2 5.72 -20.05 -3.89
N LEU A 3 5.98 -20.49 -2.65
CA LEU A 3 5.00 -20.56 -1.58
C LEU A 3 4.44 -19.16 -1.27
N GLN A 4 3.22 -18.86 -1.73
CA GLN A 4 2.48 -17.66 -1.36
C GLN A 4 2.26 -17.59 0.16
N ARG A 5 2.22 -18.74 0.84
CA ARG A 5 2.05 -18.86 2.29
C ARG A 5 3.39 -18.94 3.01
N VAL A 6 3.62 -18.04 3.97
CA VAL A 6 4.93 -17.93 4.65
C VAL A 6 4.92 -18.35 6.13
N ARG A 7 3.81 -18.21 6.88
CA ARG A 7 3.82 -18.43 8.35
C ARG A 7 2.46 -18.82 8.91
N GLY A 8 2.35 -19.70 9.92
CA GLY A 8 1.11 -20.37 10.39
C GLY A 8 0.08 -19.58 11.24
N ALA A 9 -0.85 -20.34 11.85
CA ALA A 9 -2.19 -20.06 12.43
C ALA A 9 -2.74 -18.62 12.56
N SER A 10 -1.95 -17.59 12.90
CA SER A 10 -2.40 -16.19 12.89
C SER A 10 -1.22 -15.21 13.03
N PHE A 11 -0.59 -14.84 11.90
CA PHE A 11 0.63 -14.01 11.92
C PHE A 11 0.41 -12.67 12.62
N LYS A 12 -0.72 -11.98 12.36
CA LYS A 12 -1.01 -10.66 12.93
C LYS A 12 -1.30 -10.72 14.44
N GLU A 13 -1.84 -11.82 14.95
CA GLU A 13 -2.09 -12.01 16.39
C GLU A 13 -0.84 -12.11 17.23
N GLU A 14 0.23 -12.70 16.68
CA GLU A 14 1.52 -12.76 17.35
C GLU A 14 2.05 -11.34 17.70
N TYR A 15 1.70 -10.35 16.89
CA TYR A 15 2.13 -8.95 17.07
C TYR A 15 1.08 -8.06 17.75
N LYS A 16 -0.15 -8.55 18.02
CA LYS A 16 -1.20 -7.78 18.74
C LYS A 16 -0.77 -7.42 20.18
N TYR A 17 -0.01 -8.30 20.85
CA TYR A 17 0.38 -8.15 22.26
C TYR A 17 1.82 -7.69 22.51
N ALA A 18 2.64 -7.58 21.45
CA ALA A 18 4.04 -7.14 21.53
C ALA A 18 4.19 -5.67 22.02
N VAL A 19 3.08 -4.94 22.18
CA VAL A 19 3.00 -3.58 22.72
C VAL A 19 3.32 -3.53 24.24
N PHE A 20 3.16 -4.63 24.98
CA PHE A 20 3.24 -4.62 26.45
C PHE A 20 4.61 -4.94 27.07
N ARG A 21 5.68 -5.10 26.27
CA ARG A 21 7.02 -5.35 26.80
C ARG A 21 8.02 -4.26 26.39
N ARG A 22 8.00 -3.12 27.08
CA ARG A 22 9.19 -2.27 27.29
C ARG A 22 9.01 -1.37 28.53
N PRO A 23 10.04 -1.19 29.37
CA PRO A 23 10.05 -0.17 30.40
C PRO A 23 10.11 1.23 29.77
N ARG A 24 9.44 2.17 30.42
CA ARG A 24 9.30 3.58 30.03
C ARG A 24 10.68 4.26 30.09
N LEU A 25 11.20 4.68 28.93
CA LEU A 25 12.24 5.71 28.84
C LEU A 25 11.59 6.94 28.21
N GLU A 26 11.05 7.80 29.07
CA GLU A 26 10.72 9.17 28.69
C GLU A 26 12.03 9.95 28.68
N ALA A 27 12.42 10.46 27.51
CA ALA A 27 13.41 11.51 27.39
C ALA A 27 12.86 12.58 26.46
N ALA A 28 12.89 13.81 26.96
CA ALA A 28 12.35 15.02 26.39
C ALA A 28 13.00 15.41 25.07
N MET A 29 12.23 16.02 24.18
CA MET A 29 12.72 17.06 23.26
C MET A 29 11.52 17.92 22.83
N ARG A 30 11.49 19.15 23.35
CA ARG A 30 10.76 20.27 22.74
C ARG A 30 11.67 20.81 21.65
N GLU A 31 11.35 20.49 20.41
CA GLU A 31 12.05 21.04 19.25
C GLU A 31 11.06 21.91 18.47
N THR A 32 11.55 23.07 18.07
CA THR A 32 10.86 24.18 17.41
C THR A 32 10.07 23.70 16.19
N VAL A 33 8.88 24.26 15.95
CA VAL A 33 7.95 23.91 14.86
C VAL A 33 8.53 24.32 13.49
N ALA A 34 9.54 23.59 13.02
CA ALA A 34 9.75 23.38 11.60
C ALA A 34 8.70 22.36 11.14
N THR A 35 8.12 22.55 9.96
CA THR A 35 7.15 21.61 9.35
C THR A 35 7.76 20.21 9.30
N ARG A 36 7.42 19.38 10.29
CA ARG A 36 7.98 18.05 10.48
C ARG A 36 7.37 17.11 9.43
N THR A 37 8.12 16.84 8.37
CA THR A 37 7.78 15.80 7.40
C THR A 37 7.97 14.41 8.01
N LEU A 38 7.27 13.42 7.48
CA LEU A 38 7.32 12.02 7.91
C LEU A 38 8.62 11.35 7.48
N LEU A 39 9.17 11.75 6.33
CA LEU A 39 10.46 11.28 5.84
C LEU A 39 11.52 12.35 5.98
N ALA A 40 12.75 11.90 6.24
CA ALA A 40 13.94 12.73 6.06
C ALA A 40 14.07 13.16 4.59
N PRO A 41 14.88 14.21 4.30
CA PRO A 41 15.21 14.58 2.94
C PRO A 41 15.70 13.38 2.13
N LYS A 42 15.32 13.34 0.86
CA LYS A 42 15.67 12.26 -0.06
C LYS A 42 17.20 12.18 -0.21
N ALA A 43 17.74 10.95 -0.19
CA ALA A 43 19.16 10.74 -0.42
C ALA A 43 19.55 11.24 -1.83
N SER A 44 20.76 11.79 -1.98
CA SER A 44 21.23 12.33 -3.26
C SER A 44 21.22 11.30 -4.39
N THR A 45 21.46 10.03 -4.07
CA THR A 45 21.40 8.90 -5.02
C THR A 45 19.99 8.60 -5.54
N LEU A 46 18.96 9.15 -4.90
CA LEU A 46 17.56 8.96 -5.26
C LEU A 46 16.91 10.25 -5.76
N ALA A 47 17.62 11.38 -5.81
CA ALA A 47 17.04 12.72 -5.99
C ALA A 47 16.07 12.83 -7.18
N ASP A 48 16.44 12.24 -8.32
CA ASP A 48 15.66 12.29 -9.56
C ASP A 48 14.66 11.13 -9.72
N ARG A 49 14.65 10.18 -8.79
CA ARG A 49 13.78 9.00 -8.87
C ARG A 49 12.36 9.36 -8.46
N ILE A 50 11.37 8.71 -9.07
CA ILE A 50 9.97 8.76 -8.62
C ILE A 50 9.87 8.14 -7.22
N THR A 51 9.02 8.72 -6.37
CA THR A 51 8.66 8.13 -5.07
C THR A 51 7.41 7.26 -5.24
N VAL A 52 7.52 5.99 -4.91
CA VAL A 52 6.43 5.01 -4.95
C VAL A 52 6.02 4.66 -3.54
N VAL A 53 4.79 5.03 -3.17
CA VAL A 53 4.18 4.70 -1.88
C VAL A 53 3.28 3.48 -2.06
N LEU A 54 3.49 2.46 -1.23
CA LEU A 54 2.72 1.22 -1.22
C LEU A 54 2.04 1.05 0.14
N ASP A 55 0.73 0.78 0.16
CA ASP A 55 0.14 0.16 1.35
C ASP A 55 0.67 -1.28 1.54
N LEU A 56 0.42 -1.88 2.71
CA LEU A 56 0.95 -3.18 3.09
C LEU A 56 -0.15 -4.26 3.12
N ASP A 57 -1.15 -4.09 3.99
CA ASP A 57 -2.18 -5.10 4.25
C ASP A 57 -3.23 -5.03 3.13
N GLU A 58 -3.65 -6.16 2.57
CA GLU A 58 -4.52 -6.24 1.39
C GLU A 58 -3.94 -5.61 0.11
N THR A 59 -2.73 -5.03 0.15
CA THR A 59 -2.02 -4.50 -1.02
C THR A 59 -0.82 -5.35 -1.42
N LEU A 60 0.15 -5.58 -0.52
CA LEU A 60 1.35 -6.40 -0.76
C LEU A 60 1.25 -7.78 -0.12
N VAL A 61 0.52 -7.89 0.99
CA VAL A 61 0.35 -9.11 1.76
C VAL A 61 -1.07 -9.25 2.30
N TYR A 62 -1.45 -10.45 2.69
CA TYR A 62 -2.68 -10.71 3.43
C TYR A 62 -2.34 -11.42 4.75
N ALA A 63 -2.81 -10.86 5.87
CA ALA A 63 -2.57 -11.43 7.20
C ALA A 63 -3.71 -11.14 8.21
N ARG A 64 -4.94 -10.93 7.74
CA ARG A 64 -6.08 -10.68 8.64
C ARG A 64 -6.46 -11.93 9.44
N GLU A 65 -6.60 -13.04 8.74
CA GLU A 65 -7.03 -14.32 9.31
C GLU A 65 -6.07 -15.40 8.83
N GLY A 66 -5.49 -16.14 9.78
CA GLY A 66 -4.63 -17.26 9.42
C GLY A 66 -3.18 -16.87 9.07
N PRO A 67 -2.55 -17.64 8.17
CA PRO A 67 -1.15 -17.46 7.85
C PRO A 67 -0.88 -16.16 7.06
N LEU A 68 0.37 -15.69 7.08
CA LEU A 68 0.78 -14.57 6.23
C LEU A 68 0.92 -15.05 4.78
N TYR A 69 0.21 -14.39 3.87
CA TYR A 69 0.32 -14.60 2.43
C TYR A 69 1.01 -13.41 1.77
N VAL A 70 1.97 -13.70 0.90
CA VAL A 70 2.66 -12.73 0.06
C VAL A 70 1.94 -12.66 -1.28
N ARG A 71 1.67 -11.44 -1.76
CA ARG A 71 0.99 -11.26 -3.05
C ARG A 71 1.93 -11.63 -4.21
N PRO A 72 1.47 -12.39 -5.21
CA PRO A 72 2.30 -12.76 -6.37
C PRO A 72 2.87 -11.55 -7.10
N GLY A 73 4.12 -11.67 -7.58
CA GLY A 73 4.84 -10.60 -8.28
C GLY A 73 5.66 -9.65 -7.40
N ILE A 74 5.75 -9.91 -6.09
CA ILE A 74 6.43 -9.01 -5.16
C ILE A 74 7.93 -8.89 -5.43
N GLU A 75 8.58 -9.98 -5.82
CA GLU A 75 10.03 -10.00 -6.02
C GLU A 75 10.41 -9.18 -7.25
N GLU A 76 9.69 -9.38 -8.35
CA GLU A 76 9.86 -8.64 -9.60
C GLU A 76 9.55 -7.15 -9.43
N LEU A 77 8.52 -6.83 -8.64
CA LEU A 77 8.21 -5.45 -8.27
C LEU A 77 9.34 -4.83 -7.47
N PHE A 78 9.82 -5.50 -6.42
CA PHE A 78 10.83 -4.95 -5.51
C PHE A 78 12.18 -4.77 -6.19
N GLN A 79 12.60 -5.73 -7.02
CA GLN A 79 13.80 -5.58 -7.84
C GLN A 79 13.73 -4.32 -8.70
N PHE A 80 12.60 -4.08 -9.38
CA PHE A 80 12.44 -2.87 -10.19
C PHE A 80 12.48 -1.59 -9.34
N LEU A 81 11.82 -1.59 -8.17
CA LEU A 81 11.79 -0.44 -7.27
C LEU A 81 13.18 -0.06 -6.75
N GLU A 82 13.99 -1.05 -6.37
CA GLU A 82 15.37 -0.85 -5.91
C GLU A 82 16.23 -0.13 -6.96
N GLU A 83 16.07 -0.53 -8.22
CA GLU A 83 16.86 0.00 -9.33
C GLU A 83 16.41 1.39 -9.80
N ASN A 84 15.10 1.68 -9.73
CA ASN A 84 14.50 2.81 -10.48
C ASN A 84 13.78 3.84 -9.62
N CYS A 85 13.38 3.50 -8.39
CA CYS A 85 12.49 4.33 -7.57
C CYS A 85 13.07 4.62 -6.18
N GLU A 86 12.46 5.56 -5.46
CA GLU A 86 12.45 5.55 -4.00
C GLU A 86 11.14 4.89 -3.56
N SER A 87 11.22 3.86 -2.73
CA SER A 87 10.07 3.06 -2.29
C SER A 87 9.74 3.33 -0.83
N VAL A 88 8.45 3.53 -0.56
CA VAL A 88 7.93 3.83 0.77
C VAL A 88 6.77 2.89 1.05
N VAL A 89 6.88 2.06 2.09
CA VAL A 89 5.72 1.36 2.64
C VAL A 89 5.02 2.28 3.63
N TRP A 90 3.79 2.70 3.36
CA TRP A 90 3.00 3.53 4.28
C TRP A 90 1.78 2.76 4.73
N THR A 91 1.82 2.22 5.94
CA THR A 91 0.82 1.26 6.42
C THR A 91 0.14 1.71 7.70
N ALA A 92 -1.19 1.51 7.75
CA ALA A 92 -1.95 1.58 8.98
C ALA A 92 -1.60 0.45 9.97
N GLY A 93 -0.60 -0.40 9.73
CA GLY A 93 -0.10 -1.40 10.67
C GLY A 93 0.74 -0.81 11.81
N MET A 94 0.73 -1.48 12.97
CA MET A 94 1.65 -1.15 14.08
C MET A 94 3.09 -1.46 13.68
N LYS A 95 4.05 -0.68 14.20
CA LYS A 95 5.47 -0.78 13.85
C LYS A 95 6.04 -2.20 13.92
N GLN A 96 5.85 -2.90 15.02
CA GLN A 96 6.41 -4.25 15.22
C GLN A 96 5.91 -5.26 14.17
N TYR A 97 4.64 -5.15 13.81
CA TYR A 97 4.02 -5.98 12.78
C TYR A 97 4.58 -5.64 11.40
N ALA A 98 4.52 -4.37 11.01
CA ALA A 98 4.95 -3.92 9.70
C ALA A 98 6.43 -4.22 9.45
N GLU A 99 7.31 -3.96 10.43
CA GLU A 99 8.72 -4.33 10.33
C GLU A 99 8.93 -5.83 10.15
N ALA A 100 8.13 -6.67 10.82
CA ALA A 100 8.25 -8.12 10.67
C ALA A 100 7.81 -8.60 9.28
N VAL A 101 6.75 -8.00 8.72
CA VAL A 101 6.33 -8.28 7.35
C VAL A 101 7.37 -7.81 6.36
N VAL A 102 7.81 -6.54 6.43
CA VAL A 102 8.79 -5.97 5.48
C VAL A 102 10.06 -6.79 5.45
N ARG A 103 10.62 -7.18 6.62
CA ARG A 103 11.81 -8.07 6.67
C ARG A 103 11.63 -9.42 5.98
N LEU A 104 10.40 -9.88 5.83
CA LEU A 104 10.10 -11.16 5.20
C LEU A 104 9.94 -11.05 3.69
N ILE A 105 9.35 -9.95 3.22
CA ILE A 105 9.06 -9.72 1.79
C ILE A 105 10.17 -8.98 1.05
N ASP A 106 10.98 -8.20 1.78
CA ASP A 106 12.08 -7.42 1.23
C ASP A 106 13.43 -7.98 1.70
N THR A 107 13.97 -8.95 0.95
CA THR A 107 15.25 -9.58 1.27
C THR A 107 16.47 -8.79 0.78
N ASN A 108 16.26 -7.86 -0.16
CA ASN A 108 17.35 -7.13 -0.83
C ASN A 108 17.47 -5.68 -0.34
N GLY A 109 16.56 -5.21 0.51
CA GLY A 109 16.55 -3.82 0.97
C GLY A 109 15.98 -2.87 -0.08
N SER A 110 15.08 -3.36 -0.92
CA SER A 110 14.38 -2.62 -1.95
C SER A 110 13.40 -1.59 -1.39
N VAL A 111 12.98 -1.70 -0.11
CA VAL A 111 12.14 -0.73 0.62
C VAL A 111 13.00 0.30 1.36
N HIS A 112 12.98 1.56 0.90
CA HIS A 112 13.81 2.62 1.48
C HIS A 112 13.25 3.17 2.80
N HIS A 113 11.92 3.25 2.91
CA HIS A 113 11.25 3.82 4.07
C HIS A 113 10.02 3.01 4.45
N THR A 114 9.71 2.97 5.75
CA THR A 114 8.44 2.46 6.24
C THR A 114 7.81 3.45 7.22
N ILE A 115 6.60 3.90 6.91
CA ILE A 115 5.76 4.75 7.76
C ILE A 115 4.71 3.86 8.41
N TYR A 116 4.74 3.82 9.73
CA TYR A 116 3.85 2.99 10.56
C TYR A 116 2.71 3.81 11.13
N ARG A 117 1.63 3.13 11.57
CA ARG A 117 0.48 3.74 12.23
C ARG A 117 0.90 4.79 13.26
N ASP A 118 0.41 6.01 13.09
CA ASP A 118 0.60 7.12 14.00
C ASP A 118 -0.68 7.97 14.11
N SER A 119 -0.90 8.56 15.29
CA SER A 119 -2.09 9.37 15.60
C SER A 119 -2.25 10.66 14.77
N THR A 120 -1.19 11.10 14.08
CA THR A 120 -1.19 12.28 13.21
C THR A 120 -2.03 12.09 11.95
N TRP A 121 -2.06 10.87 11.39
CA TRP A 121 -2.72 10.57 10.12
C TRP A 121 -3.67 9.35 10.20
N PHE A 122 -3.66 8.62 11.31
CA PHE A 122 -4.57 7.50 11.59
C PHE A 122 -5.30 7.73 12.91
N ARG A 123 -6.63 7.90 12.87
CA ARG A 123 -7.48 8.13 14.06
C ARG A 123 -8.74 7.29 14.02
N GLY A 124 -8.85 6.34 14.95
CA GLY A 124 -10.00 5.44 15.02
C GLY A 124 -10.07 4.55 13.77
N ARG A 125 -11.08 4.80 12.92
CA ARG A 125 -11.23 4.15 11.60
C ARG A 125 -10.78 5.03 10.43
N SER A 126 -10.55 6.31 10.68
CA SER A 126 -10.11 7.24 9.64
C SER A 126 -8.61 7.09 9.43
N CYS A 127 -8.24 6.73 8.21
CA CYS A 127 -6.87 6.70 7.73
C CYS A 127 -6.78 7.71 6.59
N ARG A 128 -5.87 8.68 6.68
CA ARG A 128 -5.63 9.63 5.59
C ARG A 128 -4.14 9.85 5.40
N LYS A 129 -3.59 9.28 4.32
CA LYS A 129 -2.18 9.40 3.94
C LYS A 129 -1.97 10.73 3.22
N ASP A 130 -1.93 11.80 4.00
CA ASP A 130 -1.74 13.16 3.49
C ASP A 130 -0.33 13.35 2.93
N LEU A 131 -0.19 13.45 1.60
CA LEU A 131 1.12 13.55 0.95
C LEU A 131 1.86 14.85 1.30
N THR A 132 1.19 15.90 1.80
CA THR A 132 1.88 17.10 2.30
C THR A 132 2.78 16.80 3.49
N LEU A 133 2.47 15.74 4.25
CA LEU A 133 3.28 15.27 5.36
C LEU A 133 4.48 14.45 4.90
N LEU A 134 4.49 13.90 3.68
CA LEU A 134 5.52 12.94 3.24
C LEU A 134 6.90 13.59 3.12
N GLY A 135 6.96 14.88 2.74
CA GLY A 135 8.21 15.58 2.42
C GLY A 135 8.76 15.18 1.05
N ARG A 136 7.87 14.88 0.10
CA ARG A 136 8.17 14.56 -1.30
C ARG A 136 7.24 15.35 -2.20
N ASP A 137 7.69 15.61 -3.42
CA ASP A 137 6.90 16.34 -4.40
C ASP A 137 5.77 15.48 -4.95
N THR A 138 4.54 16.00 -4.92
CA THR A 138 3.37 15.32 -5.49
C THR A 138 3.48 15.16 -7.01
N GLU A 139 4.26 15.95 -7.72
CA GLU A 139 4.49 15.74 -9.16
C GLU A 139 5.29 14.47 -9.46
N THR A 140 6.01 13.94 -8.47
CA THR A 140 6.87 12.75 -8.61
C THR A 140 6.53 11.64 -7.62
N THR A 141 5.37 11.71 -6.96
CA THR A 141 4.92 10.72 -5.98
C THR A 141 3.66 10.01 -6.44
N ILE A 142 3.72 8.68 -6.54
CA ILE A 142 2.57 7.80 -6.83
C ILE A 142 2.24 6.93 -5.62
N VAL A 143 0.96 6.71 -5.34
CA VAL A 143 0.46 5.90 -4.22
C VAL A 143 -0.35 4.73 -4.74
N PHE A 144 -0.07 3.51 -4.26
CA PHE A 144 -0.94 2.35 -4.44
C PHE A 144 -1.60 1.98 -3.11
N GLU A 145 -2.91 1.92 -3.13
CA GLU A 145 -3.77 1.71 -1.96
C GLU A 145 -4.97 0.85 -2.37
N ASN A 146 -5.54 0.06 -1.47
CA ASN A 146 -6.76 -0.70 -1.68
C ASN A 146 -8.03 -0.04 -1.09
N THR A 147 -7.86 0.94 -0.19
CA THR A 147 -8.88 1.69 0.55
C THR A 147 -8.96 3.15 0.05
N PRO A 148 -10.09 3.58 -0.54
CA PRO A 148 -10.27 4.94 -1.07
C PRO A 148 -10.00 6.08 -0.06
N ASP A 149 -10.49 5.95 1.17
CA ASP A 149 -10.37 7.01 2.19
C ASP A 149 -8.92 7.36 2.52
N CYS A 150 -8.01 6.39 2.41
CA CYS A 150 -6.59 6.59 2.66
C CYS A 150 -5.94 7.61 1.71
N ILE A 151 -6.45 7.78 0.49
CA ILE A 151 -5.92 8.71 -0.51
C ILE A 151 -6.75 9.99 -0.67
N ARG A 152 -7.71 10.25 0.23
CA ARG A 152 -8.61 11.40 0.13
C ARG A 152 -7.86 12.74 0.08
N GLY A 153 -8.13 13.53 -0.96
CA GLY A 153 -7.45 14.79 -1.30
C GLY A 153 -6.17 14.62 -2.12
N PHE A 154 -5.77 13.39 -2.43
CA PHE A 154 -4.62 13.03 -3.27
C PHE A 154 -5.01 12.00 -4.33
N GLU A 155 -6.25 12.04 -4.80
CA GLU A 155 -6.81 11.09 -5.77
C GLU A 155 -6.07 11.12 -7.11
N GLN A 156 -5.48 12.27 -7.46
CA GLN A 156 -4.65 12.41 -8.68
C GLN A 156 -3.27 11.76 -8.56
N ASN A 157 -2.86 11.38 -7.34
CA ASN A 157 -1.62 10.66 -7.05
C ASN A 157 -1.86 9.20 -6.68
N GLY A 158 -3.11 8.84 -6.39
CA GLY A 158 -3.51 7.53 -5.91
C GLY A 158 -4.04 6.63 -7.02
N VAL A 159 -3.58 5.39 -7.01
CA VAL A 159 -4.08 4.28 -7.81
C VAL A 159 -4.66 3.23 -6.87
N LEU A 160 -5.97 3.02 -6.97
CA LEU A 160 -6.65 2.00 -6.21
C LEU A 160 -6.42 0.61 -6.80
N VAL A 161 -6.05 -0.34 -5.95
CA VAL A 161 -5.84 -1.74 -6.30
C VAL A 161 -6.91 -2.60 -5.64
N ALA A 162 -7.16 -3.79 -6.19
CA ALA A 162 -8.06 -4.74 -5.55
C ALA A 162 -7.44 -5.28 -4.26
N ASP A 163 -8.29 -5.51 -3.25
CA ASP A 163 -7.91 -6.21 -2.03
C ASP A 163 -7.28 -7.57 -2.37
N TYR A 164 -6.13 -7.85 -1.77
CA TYR A 164 -5.52 -9.16 -1.79
C TYR A 164 -6.08 -9.99 -0.63
N GLU A 165 -6.79 -11.07 -0.95
CA GLU A 165 -7.43 -11.95 0.04
C GLU A 165 -6.55 -13.16 0.42
N GLY A 166 -5.35 -13.28 -0.15
CA GLY A 166 -4.47 -14.43 0.05
C GLY A 166 -4.96 -15.71 -0.63
N GLY A 167 -4.32 -16.83 -0.29
CA GLY A 167 -4.66 -18.15 -0.83
C GLY A 167 -4.20 -18.38 -2.27
N GLU A 168 -4.72 -19.44 -2.89
CA GLU A 168 -4.26 -19.99 -4.19
C GLU A 168 -4.94 -19.34 -5.41
N LEU A 169 -5.66 -18.22 -5.21
CA LEU A 169 -6.29 -17.52 -6.33
C LEU A 169 -5.22 -16.82 -7.19
N GLU A 170 -5.45 -16.80 -8.50
CA GLU A 170 -4.59 -16.09 -9.43
C GLU A 170 -4.74 -14.59 -9.22
N ASP A 171 -3.63 -13.90 -8.94
CA ASP A 171 -3.56 -12.45 -8.73
C ASP A 171 -2.41 -11.88 -9.55
N HIS A 172 -2.75 -10.95 -10.46
CA HIS A 172 -1.80 -10.28 -11.35
C HIS A 172 -1.57 -8.80 -11.01
N THR A 173 -2.01 -8.38 -9.83
CA THR A 173 -2.06 -6.96 -9.47
C THR A 173 -0.67 -6.37 -9.37
N LEU A 174 0.28 -7.04 -8.69
CA LEU A 174 1.66 -6.51 -8.59
C LEU A 174 2.39 -6.53 -9.93
N TYR A 175 2.10 -7.51 -10.81
CA TYR A 175 2.62 -7.52 -12.17
C TYR A 175 2.08 -6.34 -12.99
N THR A 176 0.82 -5.98 -12.79
CA THR A 176 0.20 -4.83 -13.44
C THR A 176 0.76 -3.50 -12.92
N ILE A 177 0.95 -3.39 -11.60
CA ILE A 177 1.66 -2.26 -10.97
C ILE A 177 3.08 -2.13 -11.55
N LEU A 178 3.80 -3.24 -11.67
CA LEU A 178 5.14 -3.26 -12.25
C LEU A 178 5.15 -2.74 -13.70
N GLY A 179 4.20 -3.19 -14.54
CA GLY A 179 4.06 -2.69 -15.91
C GLY A 179 3.79 -1.18 -15.97
N LEU A 180 2.89 -0.70 -15.12
CA LEU A 180 2.56 0.72 -15.00
C LEU A 180 3.76 1.55 -14.53
N LEU A 181 4.50 1.08 -13.53
CA LEU A 181 5.69 1.78 -13.02
C LEU A 181 6.82 1.83 -14.05
N LYS A 182 7.04 0.74 -14.80
CA LYS A 182 8.00 0.73 -15.91
C LYS A 182 7.69 1.80 -16.95
N ASP A 183 6.43 1.89 -17.35
CA ASP A 183 5.98 2.89 -18.32
C ASP A 183 6.05 4.32 -17.75
N LEU A 184 5.65 4.53 -16.49
CA LEU A 184 5.79 5.82 -15.82
C LEU A 184 7.24 6.29 -15.76
N VAL A 185 8.18 5.43 -15.34
CA VAL A 185 9.61 5.77 -15.27
C VAL A 185 10.14 6.13 -16.68
N ARG A 186 9.79 5.34 -17.70
CA ARG A 186 10.17 5.64 -19.09
C ARG A 186 9.64 7.01 -19.54
N ARG A 187 8.34 7.25 -19.39
CA ARG A 187 7.70 8.51 -19.82
C ARG A 187 8.18 9.71 -19.00
N ARG A 188 8.53 9.54 -17.72
CA ARG A 188 9.15 10.60 -16.92
C ARG A 188 10.52 11.00 -17.49
N ASN A 189 11.31 10.02 -17.92
CA ASN A 189 12.64 10.26 -18.48
C ASN A 189 12.59 10.86 -19.89
N GLU A 190 11.62 10.43 -20.72
CA GLU A 190 11.52 10.84 -22.13
C GLU A 190 10.65 12.09 -22.34
N GLU A 191 9.56 12.21 -21.59
CA GLU A 191 8.51 13.23 -21.79
C GLU A 191 8.41 14.22 -20.62
N HIS A 192 9.15 14.00 -19.53
CA HIS A 192 9.05 14.78 -18.28
C HIS A 192 7.64 14.85 -17.67
N ILE A 193 6.80 13.85 -17.96
CA ILE A 193 5.43 13.79 -17.45
C ILE A 193 5.38 13.77 -15.92
N THR A 194 4.45 14.49 -15.31
CA THR A 194 4.20 14.39 -13.86
C THR A 194 3.38 13.14 -13.53
N VAL A 195 3.42 12.68 -12.28
CA VAL A 195 2.60 11.53 -11.84
C VAL A 195 1.10 11.78 -12.07
N PRO A 196 0.51 12.93 -11.71
CA PRO A 196 -0.90 13.21 -12.01
C PRO A 196 -1.26 13.18 -13.50
N GLU A 197 -0.39 13.71 -14.38
CA GLU A 197 -0.59 13.64 -15.83
C GLU A 197 -0.48 12.22 -16.36
N TYR A 198 0.47 11.45 -15.84
CA TYR A 198 0.63 10.05 -16.19
C TYR A 198 -0.61 9.24 -15.80
N ILE A 199 -1.05 9.33 -14.55
CA ILE A 199 -2.23 8.62 -14.04
C ILE A 199 -3.46 8.94 -14.90
N ARG A 200 -3.67 10.22 -15.23
CA ARG A 200 -4.80 10.67 -16.06
C ARG A 200 -4.76 10.14 -17.49
N SER A 201 -3.57 9.92 -18.05
CA SER A 201 -3.37 9.49 -19.44
C SER A 201 -3.15 8.00 -19.62
N SER A 202 -2.96 7.24 -18.54
CA SER A 202 -2.67 5.81 -18.60
C SER A 202 -3.90 4.99 -19.00
N SER A 203 -3.77 4.15 -20.03
CA SER A 203 -4.81 3.19 -20.44
C SER A 203 -4.96 2.01 -19.48
N LEU A 204 -4.03 1.85 -18.54
CA LEU A 204 -4.06 0.81 -17.51
C LEU A 204 -4.92 1.22 -16.29
N LEU A 205 -5.43 2.45 -16.27
CA LEU A 205 -6.20 3.00 -15.18
C LEU A 205 -7.59 3.45 -15.65
N ASP A 206 -8.62 3.07 -14.91
CA ASP A 206 -9.97 3.58 -15.11
C ASP A 206 -10.32 4.58 -14.01
N LEU A 207 -10.81 5.76 -14.38
CA LEU A 207 -11.44 6.66 -13.42
C LEU A 207 -12.82 6.11 -13.06
N ARG A 208 -13.03 5.77 -11.78
CA ARG A 208 -14.28 5.18 -11.29
C ARG A 208 -14.79 5.93 -10.06
N VAL A 209 -16.10 5.99 -9.92
CA VAL A 209 -16.74 6.40 -8.66
C VAL A 209 -16.75 5.17 -7.75
N VAL A 210 -16.05 5.27 -6.62
CA VAL A 210 -15.92 4.22 -5.62
C VAL A 210 -16.57 4.68 -4.32
N PRO A 211 -17.34 3.82 -3.62
CA PRO A 211 -17.87 4.20 -2.33
C PRO A 211 -16.75 4.24 -1.30
N THR A 212 -16.95 4.92 -0.19
CA THR A 212 -15.97 5.05 0.91
C THR A 212 -16.45 4.34 2.17
N ASP A 213 -15.61 4.26 3.20
CA ASP A 213 -15.99 3.78 4.53
C ASP A 213 -16.77 4.85 5.33
N ASP A 214 -16.61 6.13 4.97
CA ASP A 214 -17.36 7.25 5.52
C ASP A 214 -18.81 7.33 4.98
N GLY A 215 -19.15 6.49 3.99
CA GLY A 215 -20.49 6.34 3.44
C GLY A 215 -20.81 7.30 2.27
N ASP A 216 -19.83 8.08 1.83
CA ASP A 216 -19.88 8.88 0.59
C ASP A 216 -19.21 8.14 -0.58
N GLU A 217 -19.00 8.85 -1.69
CA GLU A 217 -18.34 8.32 -2.89
C GLU A 217 -17.18 9.23 -3.29
N MET A 218 -16.15 8.65 -3.90
CA MET A 218 -14.97 9.34 -4.40
C MET A 218 -14.68 8.93 -5.84
N SER A 219 -14.22 9.87 -6.66
CA SER A 219 -13.70 9.56 -8.01
C SER A 219 -12.22 9.23 -7.91
N CYS A 220 -11.87 7.97 -8.12
CA CYS A 220 -10.51 7.46 -7.97
C CYS A 220 -10.06 6.72 -9.24
N TYR A 221 -8.76 6.79 -9.54
CA TYR A 221 -8.16 5.95 -10.57
C TYR A 221 -7.97 4.55 -10.01
N CYS A 222 -8.55 3.54 -10.67
CA CYS A 222 -8.47 2.15 -10.29
C CYS A 222 -7.62 1.38 -11.30
N LEU A 223 -6.76 0.49 -10.80
CA LEU A 223 -5.95 -0.39 -11.64
C LEU A 223 -6.82 -1.37 -12.42
N ASN A 224 -6.62 -1.45 -13.73
CA ASN A 224 -7.37 -2.34 -14.59
C ASN A 224 -6.89 -3.78 -14.41
N ALA A 225 -7.78 -4.67 -13.94
CA ALA A 225 -7.51 -6.09 -13.74
C ALA A 225 -7.35 -6.89 -15.05
N CYS A 226 -7.64 -6.28 -16.21
CA CYS A 226 -7.39 -6.87 -17.53
C CYS A 226 -6.09 -6.31 -18.08
N PHE A 227 -4.96 -6.93 -17.75
CA PHE A 227 -3.72 -6.70 -18.48
C PHE A 227 -3.85 -7.39 -19.85
N PRO A 228 -3.76 -6.68 -20.99
CA PRO A 228 -3.54 -7.34 -22.26
C PRO A 228 -2.08 -7.82 -22.29
N GLU A 229 -1.91 -9.14 -22.43
CA GLU A 229 -0.68 -9.80 -22.90
C GLU A 229 0.47 -9.96 -21.89
N LEU A 230 0.26 -10.87 -20.94
CA LEU A 230 1.25 -11.92 -20.69
C LEU A 230 0.65 -13.24 -21.21
N GLU A 231 1.14 -13.71 -22.36
CA GLU A 231 0.97 -15.07 -22.87
C GLU A 231 -0.47 -15.60 -23.07
N GLY A 232 -1.34 -14.86 -23.77
CA GLY A 232 -2.53 -15.45 -24.41
C GLY A 232 -3.60 -16.05 -23.48
N ARG A 233 -3.62 -15.68 -22.18
CA ARG A 233 -4.67 -16.11 -21.25
C ARG A 233 -5.68 -14.99 -21.01
N LYS A 234 -6.97 -15.34 -21.08
CA LYS A 234 -8.08 -14.43 -20.79
C LYS A 234 -8.09 -14.09 -19.29
N CYS A 235 -7.82 -12.84 -18.93
CA CYS A 235 -8.06 -12.34 -17.58
C CYS A 235 -9.57 -12.16 -17.34
N THR A 236 -10.06 -12.58 -16.17
CA THR A 236 -11.42 -12.29 -15.73
C THR A 236 -11.41 -11.04 -14.85
N PRO A 237 -12.43 -10.16 -14.92
CA PRO A 237 -12.44 -8.93 -14.13
C PRO A 237 -12.54 -9.26 -12.64
N VAL A 238 -11.54 -8.85 -11.87
CA VAL A 238 -11.59 -8.88 -10.40
C VAL A 238 -12.59 -7.81 -9.95
N ARG A 239 -13.70 -8.25 -9.34
CA ARG A 239 -14.65 -7.36 -8.69
C ARG A 239 -13.97 -6.78 -7.45
N ILE A 240 -13.90 -5.46 -7.36
CA ILE A 240 -13.58 -4.74 -6.11
C ILE A 240 -14.77 -5.00 -5.17
N HIS A 241 -14.71 -6.07 -4.38
CA HIS A 241 -15.73 -6.34 -3.38
C HIS A 241 -15.44 -5.49 -2.16
N LYS A 242 -16.26 -4.46 -1.95
CA LYS A 242 -16.41 -3.91 -0.61
C LYS A 242 -16.86 -5.01 0.33
N ILE A 243 -16.02 -5.32 1.30
CA ILE A 243 -16.39 -6.05 2.51
C ILE A 243 -17.47 -5.23 3.21
N LEU A 244 -18.72 -5.67 3.08
CA LEU A 244 -19.80 -5.25 3.96
C LEU A 244 -19.36 -5.47 5.41
N CYS A 245 -19.20 -4.37 6.14
CA CYS A 245 -19.07 -4.34 7.57
C CYS A 245 -20.24 -5.12 8.21
N ARG A 246 -20.03 -6.38 8.61
CA ARG A 246 -20.91 -7.07 9.57
C ARG A 246 -20.25 -7.06 10.94
N ILE A 247 -20.24 -5.88 11.55
CA ILE A 247 -20.28 -5.79 13.01
C ILE A 247 -21.76 -5.72 13.37
N GLY A 248 -22.30 -6.85 13.86
CA GLY A 248 -23.65 -6.86 14.42
C GLY A 248 -24.41 -8.17 14.23
N ASP A 249 -24.00 -9.24 14.90
CA ASP A 249 -24.97 -10.12 15.57
C ASP A 249 -24.27 -10.97 16.65
N ARG A 250 -24.03 -10.36 17.81
CA ARG A 250 -24.01 -11.14 19.07
C ARG A 250 -25.46 -11.32 19.48
N ARG A 251 -26.10 -12.39 19.01
CA ARG A 251 -27.33 -12.90 19.64
C ARG A 251 -27.04 -14.27 20.24
N ASN A 252 -26.98 -14.25 21.57
CA ASN A 252 -27.38 -15.29 22.52
C ASN A 252 -27.36 -16.75 22.02
N ILE A 253 -26.33 -17.49 22.41
CA ILE A 253 -26.47 -18.92 22.65
C ILE A 253 -26.61 -19.07 24.17
N ALA A 254 -27.86 -19.20 24.61
CA ALA A 254 -28.17 -19.74 25.92
C ALA A 254 -27.90 -21.25 25.87
N VAL A 255 -27.14 -21.72 26.84
CA VAL A 255 -26.85 -23.14 27.08
C VAL A 255 -28.04 -23.72 27.85
N HIS A 256 -28.74 -24.66 27.23
CA HIS A 256 -29.50 -25.72 27.91
C HIS A 256 -29.27 -27.02 27.16
#